data_AF-A0A352NRM2-F1
#
_entry.id   AF-A0A352NRM2-F1
#
_cell.length_a   1.000
_cell.length_b   1.000
_cell.length_c   1.000
_cell.angle_alpha   90.00
_cell.angle_beta   90.00
_cell.angle_gamma   90.00
#
_symmetry.space_group_name_H-M   'P 1'
#
loop_
_entity.id
_entity.type
_entity.pdbx_description
1 polymer ?
#
loop_
_entity_poly.entity_id
_entity_poly.type
_entity_poly.pdbx_seq_one_letter_code
_entity_poly.pdbx_strand_id
1 'polypeptide(L)'
;MDNYNIQRKEIEAIYGKVSPFELKNKLLSLAEESKEAGAHSLLDAGRGNPNWIAAAPREAFFTFGQFALQESRRVWSENDLGGMPQRSGIAVRFLNFIRKNKNMPGIELLD
;
A
#
# COMPACT_ATOMS: atom_id res chain seq x y z
N MET A 1 33.82 23.57 -9.35
CA MET A 1 32.35 23.47 -9.16
C MET A 1 31.61 23.55 -10.50
N ASP A 2 32.27 23.28 -11.64
CA ASP A 2 31.77 23.63 -12.98
C ASP A 2 31.23 22.46 -13.81
N ASN A 3 31.41 21.22 -13.35
CA ASN A 3 31.07 20.03 -14.13
C ASN A 3 29.55 19.80 -14.28
N TYR A 4 28.77 20.24 -13.28
CA TYR A 4 27.31 20.11 -13.28
C TYR A 4 26.64 20.96 -14.38
N ASN A 5 27.25 22.11 -14.71
CA ASN A 5 26.77 23.00 -15.77
C ASN A 5 27.07 22.47 -17.18
N ILE A 6 28.14 21.69 -17.35
CA ILE A 6 28.51 21.10 -18.65
C ILE A 6 27.56 19.95 -19.00
N GLN A 7 27.35 19.01 -18.06
CA GLN A 7 26.39 17.91 -18.24
C GLN A 7 24.96 18.42 -18.50
N ARG A 8 24.52 19.46 -17.79
CA ARG A 8 23.19 20.04 -18.01
C ARG A 8 23.06 20.67 -19.40
N LYS A 9 24.07 21.42 -19.86
CA LYS A 9 24.08 22.04 -21.20
C LYS A 9 24.09 21.00 -22.32
N GLU A 10 24.80 19.88 -22.14
CA GLU A 10 24.80 18.77 -23.09
C GLU A 10 23.42 18.09 -23.15
N ILE A 11 22.80 17.84 -22.00
CA ILE A 11 21.43 17.31 -21.92
C ILE A 11 20.44 18.28 -22.58
N GLU A 12 20.52 19.58 -22.32
CA GLU A 12 19.68 20.60 -22.97
C GLU A 12 19.95 20.71 -24.48
N ALA A 13 21.18 20.52 -24.95
CA ALA A 13 21.50 20.54 -26.38
C ALA A 13 20.95 19.30 -27.13
N ILE A 14 20.96 18.13 -26.48
CA ILE A 14 20.50 16.86 -27.04
C ILE A 14 18.97 16.73 -26.94
N TYR A 15 18.38 17.07 -25.80
CA TYR A 15 16.97 16.85 -25.50
C TYR A 15 16.12 18.12 -25.51
N GLY A 16 16.70 19.32 -25.45
CA GLY A 16 15.97 20.59 -25.48
C GLY A 16 15.38 20.93 -26.86
N LYS A 17 15.71 20.16 -27.90
CA LYS A 17 15.10 20.23 -29.24
C LYS A 17 13.95 19.22 -29.43
N VAL A 18 13.73 18.36 -28.45
CA VAL A 18 12.78 17.24 -28.51
C VAL A 18 11.47 17.67 -27.82
N SER A 19 10.31 17.32 -28.38
CA SER A 19 9.03 17.61 -27.75
C SER A 19 8.92 16.94 -26.37
N PRO A 20 8.23 17.53 -25.37
CA PRO A 20 8.00 16.89 -24.08
C PRO A 20 7.45 15.45 -24.18
N PHE A 21 6.64 15.18 -25.20
CA PHE A 21 6.10 13.85 -25.47
C PHE A 21 7.15 12.87 -26.02
N GLU A 22 8.02 13.33 -26.91
CA GLU A 22 9.11 12.52 -27.46
C GLU A 22 10.18 12.24 -26.39
N LEU A 23 10.44 13.19 -25.50
CA LEU A 23 11.30 13.00 -24.33
C LEU A 23 10.70 11.97 -23.38
N LYS A 24 9.40 12.06 -23.07
CA LYS A 24 8.69 11.04 -22.27
C LYS A 24 8.85 9.64 -22.88
N ASN A 25 8.62 9.50 -24.19
CA ASN A 25 8.72 8.19 -24.86
C ASN A 25 10.15 7.61 -24.83
N LYS A 26 11.18 8.45 -25.00
CA LYS A 26 12.58 8.03 -24.85
C LYS A 26 12.93 7.63 -23.41
N LEU A 27 12.39 8.34 -22.42
CA LEU A 27 12.57 7.98 -21.01
C LEU A 27 11.85 6.67 -20.67
N LEU A 28 10.67 6.43 -21.24
CA LEU A 28 9.95 5.16 -21.10
C LEU A 28 10.75 4.00 -21.69
N SER A 29 11.29 4.13 -22.90
CA SER A 29 12.10 3.06 -23.51
C SER A 29 13.36 2.75 -22.69
N LEU A 30 14.02 3.77 -22.14
CA LEU A 30 15.17 3.58 -21.25
C LEU A 30 14.78 2.95 -19.91
N ALA A 31 13.60 3.28 -19.37
CA ALA A 31 13.08 2.66 -18.15
C ALA A 31 12.69 1.18 -18.37
N GLU A 32 12.17 0.83 -19.56
CA GLU A 32 11.86 -0.57 -19.91
C GLU A 32 13.12 -1.43 -19.91
N GLU A 33 14.24 -0.87 -20.38
CA GLU A 33 15.55 -1.53 -20.34
C GLU A 33 16.07 -1.72 -18.90
N SER A 34 15.73 -0.82 -17.96
CA SER A 34 16.18 -0.87 -16.56
C SER A 34 15.31 -1.73 -15.63
N LYS A 35 14.11 -2.14 -16.06
CA LYS A 35 13.13 -2.93 -15.27
C LYS A 35 12.72 -2.31 -13.93
N GLU A 36 12.88 -1.00 -13.74
CA GLU A 36 12.47 -0.33 -12.51
C GLU A 36 10.97 0.01 -12.53
N ALA A 37 10.16 -0.79 -11.82
CA ALA A 37 8.70 -0.64 -11.78
C ALA A 37 8.21 0.76 -11.35
N GLY A 38 8.99 1.48 -10.53
CA GLY A 38 8.68 2.84 -10.09
C GLY A 38 8.79 3.88 -11.20
N ALA A 39 9.82 3.79 -12.04
CA ALA A 39 10.06 4.70 -13.17
C ALA A 39 8.94 4.61 -14.21
N HIS A 40 8.45 3.41 -14.50
CA HIS A 40 7.29 3.18 -15.38
C HIS A 40 6.04 3.91 -14.88
N SER A 41 5.64 3.68 -13.62
CA SER A 41 4.43 4.30 -13.08
C SER A 41 4.45 5.84 -13.10
N LEU A 42 5.62 6.44 -12.85
CA LEU A 42 5.81 7.88 -12.88
C LEU A 42 5.71 8.44 -14.30
N LEU A 43 6.38 7.80 -15.26
CA LEU A 43 6.43 8.25 -16.64
C LEU A 43 5.10 8.01 -17.38
N ASP A 44 4.40 6.91 -17.08
CA ASP A 44 3.13 6.56 -17.72
C ASP A 44 1.95 7.36 -17.17
N ALA A 45 1.78 7.40 -15.85
CA ALA A 45 0.61 8.00 -15.19
C ALA A 45 0.86 9.40 -14.60
N GLY A 46 2.09 9.91 -14.66
CA GLY A 46 2.47 11.18 -14.03
C GLY A 46 2.38 11.16 -12.50
N ARG A 47 2.38 9.97 -11.89
CA ARG A 47 2.20 9.78 -10.45
C ARG A 47 3.31 8.90 -9.89
N GLY A 48 3.98 9.36 -8.84
CA GLY A 48 4.92 8.55 -8.07
C GLY A 48 4.18 7.77 -6.99
N ASN A 49 4.29 6.45 -7.00
CA ASN A 49 3.76 5.63 -5.91
C ASN A 49 4.56 5.92 -4.63
N PRO A 50 3.90 6.22 -3.49
CA PRO A 50 4.58 6.35 -2.21
C PRO A 50 5.33 5.06 -1.85
N ASN A 51 6.52 5.20 -1.27
CA ASN A 51 7.32 4.09 -0.74
C ASN A 51 7.07 3.84 0.76
N TRP A 52 6.01 4.43 1.30
CA TRP A 52 5.58 4.29 2.69
C TRP A 52 4.07 4.04 2.74
N ILE A 53 3.61 3.45 3.82
CA ILE A 53 2.19 3.12 4.04
C ILE A 53 1.77 3.55 5.44
N ALA A 54 0.47 3.82 5.63
CA ALA A 54 -0.12 3.94 6.95
C ALA A 54 -0.27 2.55 7.58
N ALA A 55 0.66 2.15 8.45
CA ALA A 55 0.69 0.83 9.06
C ALA A 55 -0.47 0.63 10.07
N ALA A 56 -0.70 1.59 10.97
CA ALA A 56 -1.69 1.49 12.04
C ALA A 56 -3.11 1.02 11.61
N PRO A 57 -3.76 1.61 10.60
CA PRO A 57 -5.09 1.13 10.18
C PRO A 57 -5.05 -0.27 9.52
N ARG A 58 -3.91 -0.68 8.95
CA ARG A 58 -3.75 -2.03 8.39
C ARG A 58 -3.62 -3.06 9.50
N GLU A 59 -2.85 -2.76 10.52
CA GLU A 59 -2.77 -3.59 11.73
C GLU A 59 -4.15 -3.74 12.39
N ALA A 60 -4.88 -2.64 12.56
CA ALA A 60 -6.24 -2.66 13.10
C ALA A 60 -7.19 -3.51 12.24
N PHE A 61 -7.08 -3.40 10.90
CA PHE A 61 -7.86 -4.22 9.98
C PHE A 61 -7.60 -5.72 10.15
N PHE A 62 -6.33 -6.13 10.26
CA PHE A 62 -5.98 -7.54 10.48
C PHE A 62 -6.41 -8.04 11.86
N THR A 63 -6.24 -7.23 12.90
CA THR A 63 -6.73 -7.54 14.26
C THR A 63 -8.26 -7.66 14.30
N PHE A 64 -8.98 -6.77 13.61
CA PHE A 64 -10.43 -6.90 13.42
C PHE A 64 -10.80 -8.18 12.66
N GLY A 65 -10.00 -8.57 11.67
CA GLY A 65 -10.12 -9.85 10.98
C GLY A 65 -10.04 -11.07 11.92
N GLN A 66 -9.17 -11.02 12.94
CA GLN A 66 -9.10 -12.07 13.96
C GLN A 66 -10.39 -12.16 14.78
N PHE A 67 -10.97 -11.02 15.17
CA PHE A 67 -12.29 -11.00 15.82
C PHE A 67 -13.38 -11.58 14.92
N ALA A 68 -13.42 -11.18 13.64
CA ALA A 68 -14.41 -11.69 12.69
C ALA A 68 -14.32 -13.22 12.50
N LEU A 69 -13.09 -13.75 12.45
CA LEU A 69 -12.86 -15.20 12.36
C LEU A 69 -13.29 -15.94 13.64
N GLN A 70 -13.01 -15.37 14.82
CA GLN A 70 -13.49 -15.92 16.09
C GLN A 70 -15.02 -15.96 16.14
N GLU A 71 -15.69 -14.91 15.66
CA GLU A 71 -17.15 -14.85 15.61
C GLU A 71 -17.75 -15.87 14.64
N SER A 72 -17.09 -16.12 13.51
CA SER A 72 -17.49 -17.16 12.55
C SER A 72 -17.34 -18.55 13.16
N ARG A 73 -16.16 -18.85 13.74
CA ARG A 73 -15.87 -20.14 14.38
C ARG A 73 -16.72 -20.42 15.61
N ARG A 74 -17.18 -19.37 16.31
CA ARG A 74 -18.12 -19.48 17.44
C ARG A 74 -19.46 -20.08 17.01
N VAL A 75 -19.91 -19.82 15.77
CA VAL A 75 -21.21 -20.30 15.27
C VAL A 75 -21.11 -21.73 14.75
N TRP A 76 -20.06 -22.02 13.99
CA TRP A 76 -19.72 -23.37 13.54
C TRP A 76 -18.21 -23.41 13.30
N SER A 77 -17.54 -24.49 13.71
CA SER A 77 -16.12 -24.69 13.47
C SER A 77 -15.87 -26.15 13.14
N GLU A 78 -15.61 -26.44 11.87
CA GLU A 78 -15.25 -27.78 11.39
C GLU A 78 -14.05 -27.65 10.43
N ASN A 79 -12.87 -28.06 10.89
CA ASN A 79 -11.61 -27.85 10.18
C ASN A 79 -11.44 -26.37 9.75
N ASP A 80 -11.45 -26.11 8.43
CA ASP A 80 -11.32 -24.79 7.83
C ASP A 80 -12.67 -24.08 7.60
N LEU A 81 -13.80 -24.72 7.93
CA LEU A 81 -15.14 -24.16 7.78
C LEU A 81 -15.56 -23.39 9.04
N GLY A 82 -16.18 -22.23 8.80
CA GLY A 82 -16.74 -21.34 9.81
C GLY A 82 -18.19 -20.96 9.50
N GLY A 83 -18.98 -20.65 10.53
CA GLY A 83 -20.37 -20.22 10.37
C GLY A 83 -20.55 -18.72 10.10
N MET A 84 -21.77 -18.28 9.81
CA MET A 84 -22.11 -16.85 9.68
C MET A 84 -22.20 -16.19 11.08
N PRO A 85 -21.39 -15.15 11.38
CA PRO A 85 -21.44 -14.43 12.65
C PRO A 85 -22.85 -13.94 13.03
N GLN A 86 -23.18 -14.04 14.31
CA GLN A 86 -24.47 -13.59 14.84
C GLN A 86 -24.43 -12.12 15.26
N ARG A 87 -25.36 -11.30 14.73
CA ARG A 87 -25.45 -9.87 15.08
C ARG A 87 -25.79 -9.62 16.55
N SER A 88 -26.65 -10.45 17.13
CA SER A 88 -27.07 -10.27 18.53
C SER A 88 -25.86 -10.38 19.47
N GLY A 89 -25.66 -9.37 20.32
CA GLY A 89 -24.57 -9.31 21.29
C GLY A 89 -23.17 -9.09 20.71
N ILE A 90 -23.02 -8.81 19.42
CA ILE A 90 -21.71 -8.68 18.77
C ILE A 90 -20.87 -7.53 19.33
N ALA A 91 -21.49 -6.41 19.68
CA ALA A 91 -20.79 -5.26 20.27
C ALA A 91 -20.14 -5.62 21.62
N VAL A 92 -20.85 -6.37 22.47
CA VAL A 92 -20.32 -6.82 23.77
C VAL A 92 -19.15 -7.79 23.56
N ARG A 93 -19.27 -8.72 22.58
CA ARG A 93 -18.18 -9.64 22.25
C ARG A 93 -16.97 -8.90 21.67
N PHE A 94 -17.19 -7.87 20.86
CA PHE A 94 -16.13 -7.03 20.32
C PHE A 94 -15.39 -6.25 21.41
N LEU A 95 -16.10 -5.58 22.31
CA LEU A 95 -15.49 -4.90 23.46
C LEU A 95 -14.73 -5.87 24.37
N ASN A 96 -15.26 -7.08 24.56
CA ASN A 96 -14.56 -8.13 25.31
C ASN A 96 -13.31 -8.64 24.58
N PHE A 97 -13.34 -8.73 23.25
CA PHE A 97 -12.18 -9.07 22.44
C PHE A 97 -11.08 -8.01 22.62
N ILE A 98 -11.41 -6.72 22.52
CA ILE A 98 -10.46 -5.61 22.72
C ILE A 98 -9.82 -5.68 24.11
N ARG A 99 -10.64 -5.82 25.16
CA ARG A 99 -10.16 -5.90 26.56
C ARG A 99 -9.22 -7.07 26.82
N LYS A 100 -9.44 -8.21 26.14
CA LYS A 100 -8.60 -9.42 26.28
C LYS A 100 -7.31 -9.34 25.45
N ASN A 101 -7.28 -8.52 24.40
CA ASN A 101 -6.22 -8.50 23.41
C ASN A 101 -5.49 -7.14 23.35
N LYS A 102 -5.27 -6.50 24.50
CA LYS A 102 -4.65 -5.16 24.60
C LYS A 102 -3.27 -5.02 23.94
N ASN A 103 -2.60 -6.13 23.66
CA ASN A 103 -1.27 -6.14 23.06
C ASN A 103 -1.30 -6.49 21.56
N MET A 104 -2.47 -6.64 20.94
CA MET A 104 -2.55 -6.89 19.51
C MET A 104 -2.23 -5.62 18.71
N PRO A 105 -1.55 -5.75 17.55
CA PRO A 105 -1.26 -4.59 16.70
C PRO A 105 -2.52 -3.83 16.29
N GLY A 106 -2.47 -2.50 16.35
CA GLY A 106 -3.58 -1.62 15.97
C GLY A 106 -4.84 -1.74 16.83
N ILE A 107 -4.80 -2.40 18.00
CA ILE A 107 -5.98 -2.60 18.85
C ILE A 107 -6.55 -1.28 19.39
N GLU A 108 -5.70 -0.28 19.62
CA GLU A 108 -6.09 1.05 20.12
C GLU A 108 -7.02 1.80 19.15
N LEU A 109 -6.97 1.47 17.85
CA LEU A 109 -7.86 2.06 16.85
C LEU A 109 -9.24 1.39 16.80
N LEU A 110 -9.42 0.26 17.50
CA LEU A 110 -10.67 -0.51 17.52
C LEU A 110 -11.55 -0.22 18.75
N ASP A 111 -11.02 0.44 19.77
CA ASP A 111 -11.73 0.87 20.99
C ASP A 111 -12.40 2.24 20.81
#